data_AF-A0A815RSJ5-F1
#
_entry.id   AF-A0A815RSJ5-F1
#
_cell.length_a   1.000
_cell.length_b   1.000
_cell.length_c   1.000
_cell.angle_alpha   90.00
_cell.angle_beta   90.00
_cell.angle_gamma   90.00
#
_symmetry.space_group_name_H-M   'P 1'
#
loop_
_entity.id
_entity.type
_entity.pdbx_description
1 polymer ?
#
loop_
_entity_poly.entity_id
_entity_poly.type
_entity_poly.pdbx_seq_one_letter_code
_entity_poly.pdbx_strand_id
1 'polypeptide(L)'
;MDLLEYSMAPLLKPIFGGISSICAVGWFISDLWLIIIIMQFIYINKNDDKRVDIVYCIWFLLITLVNIRWSYTSPRSTTPSTSPETLPFLNHNMFKRIFIRTSFGLLFHFCGLMYRKHIEKYQAILFTGRNFLLAFIIICQIVYYYGNDTYYLHYNADFKFAPVWLPILTSCIGIYLYIFVAKCASKHIADDDILIKIGNETYHIMCLHLLVYFFLNIIMITMFQEKNFQFLISNEIYRYQSEKNWPLYLSSALLIPTFGAIYTRKLAKRIIGSIISAKLNRKLTHSPYFSTLVHKRHYDELLK
;
A
#
# COMPACT_ATOMS: atom_id res chain seq x y z
N MET A 1 -26.05 36.64 14.65
CA MET A 1 -25.20 36.14 13.54
C MET A 1 -25.52 34.65 13.36
N ASP A 2 -26.82 34.27 13.31
CA ASP A 2 -27.26 32.94 13.81
C ASP A 2 -28.44 32.31 13.05
N LEU A 3 -28.60 32.59 11.75
CA LEU A 3 -29.63 31.91 10.93
C LEU A 3 -29.08 31.28 9.64
N LEU A 4 -27.89 31.70 9.20
CA LEU A 4 -27.20 31.13 8.04
C LEU A 4 -26.36 29.88 8.38
N GLU A 5 -25.86 29.75 9.61
CA GLU A 5 -25.07 28.57 10.02
C GLU A 5 -25.93 27.31 10.17
N TYR A 6 -27.18 27.43 10.59
CA TYR A 6 -28.06 26.28 10.84
C TYR A 6 -28.61 25.63 9.56
N SER A 7 -28.75 26.38 8.45
CA SER A 7 -29.27 25.83 7.19
C SER A 7 -28.19 25.18 6.31
N MET A 8 -26.93 25.58 6.48
CA MET A 8 -25.78 25.04 5.74
C MET A 8 -25.17 23.79 6.40
N ALA A 9 -25.31 23.65 7.72
CA ALA A 9 -24.77 22.51 8.48
C ALA A 9 -25.18 21.11 7.96
N PRO A 10 -26.45 20.81 7.59
CA PRO A 10 -26.83 19.51 7.06
C PRO A 10 -26.32 19.26 5.63
N LEU A 11 -26.05 20.32 4.86
CA LEU A 11 -25.56 20.25 3.47
C LEU A 11 -24.03 20.14 3.41
N LEU A 12 -23.34 20.75 4.37
CA LEU A 12 -21.88 20.69 4.52
C LEU A 12 -21.41 19.40 5.20
N LYS A 13 -22.21 18.81 6.11
CA LYS A 13 -21.89 17.53 6.79
C LYS A 13 -21.51 16.38 5.83
N PRO A 14 -22.25 16.09 4.74
CA PRO A 14 -21.86 15.05 3.79
C PRO A 14 -20.64 15.43 2.95
N ILE A 15 -20.40 16.71 2.69
CA ILE A 15 -19.20 17.19 1.99
C ILE A 15 -17.97 16.99 2.88
N PHE A 16 -18.02 17.40 4.15
CA PHE A 16 -16.94 17.18 5.12
C PHE A 16 -16.76 15.70 5.50
N GLY A 17 -17.84 14.91 5.52
CA GLY A 17 -17.78 13.46 5.67
C GLY A 17 -17.15 12.76 4.46
N GLY A 18 -17.45 13.20 3.23
CA GLY A 18 -16.78 12.73 2.02
C GLY A 18 -15.31 13.15 1.97
N ILE A 19 -14.98 14.37 2.40
CA ILE A 19 -13.59 14.83 2.53
C ILE A 19 -12.87 14.02 3.61
N SER A 20 -13.48 13.69 4.74
CA SER A 20 -12.84 12.87 5.78
C SER A 20 -12.54 11.45 5.29
N SER A 21 -13.38 10.87 4.43
CA SER A 21 -13.14 9.59 3.77
C SER A 21 -12.11 9.66 2.64
N ILE A 22 -12.07 10.76 1.88
CA ILE A 22 -10.97 11.00 0.93
C ILE A 22 -9.65 11.21 1.68
N CYS A 23 -9.68 11.86 2.85
CA CYS A 23 -8.54 12.04 3.74
C CYS A 23 -8.16 10.76 4.50
N ALA A 24 -9.08 9.82 4.66
CA ALA A 24 -8.78 8.53 5.25
C ALA A 24 -8.22 7.57 4.17
N VAL A 25 -8.66 7.60 2.90
CA VAL A 25 -7.86 7.00 1.81
C VAL A 25 -6.52 7.74 1.72
N GLY A 26 -6.57 9.03 2.04
CA GLY A 26 -5.46 9.92 2.30
C GLY A 26 -4.55 9.49 3.46
N TRP A 27 -4.96 8.67 4.44
CA TRP A 27 -4.08 8.23 5.54
C TRP A 27 -3.04 7.23 5.03
N PHE A 28 -3.43 6.32 4.13
CA PHE A 28 -2.46 5.43 3.49
C PHE A 28 -1.54 6.21 2.55
N ILE A 29 -2.10 7.18 1.82
CA ILE A 29 -1.33 8.09 0.98
C ILE A 29 -0.39 8.96 1.82
N SER A 30 -0.80 9.45 2.99
CA SER A 30 0.04 10.25 3.89
C SER A 30 1.12 9.40 4.55
N ASP A 31 0.80 8.16 4.96
CA ASP A 31 1.79 7.20 5.45
C ASP A 31 2.80 6.88 4.33
N LEU A 32 2.34 6.71 3.09
CA LEU A 32 3.19 6.53 1.92
C LEU A 32 4.04 7.76 1.60
N TRP A 33 3.48 8.96 1.66
CA TRP A 33 4.23 10.20 1.46
C TRP A 33 5.27 10.38 2.54
N LEU A 34 4.93 10.09 3.80
CA LEU A 34 5.88 10.11 4.91
C LEU A 34 6.99 9.08 4.68
N ILE A 35 6.65 7.87 4.25
CA ILE A 35 7.61 6.84 3.84
C ILE A 35 8.49 7.36 2.71
N ILE A 36 7.93 7.93 1.64
CA ILE A 36 8.65 8.46 0.48
C ILE A 36 9.58 9.61 0.89
N ILE A 37 9.14 10.53 1.74
CA ILE A 37 9.94 11.65 2.24
C ILE A 37 11.11 11.12 3.08
N ILE A 38 10.83 10.21 4.02
CA ILE A 38 11.88 9.56 4.82
C ILE A 38 12.85 8.82 3.91
N MET A 39 12.35 8.13 2.90
CA MET A 39 13.16 7.41 1.92
C MET A 39 14.01 8.34 1.06
N GLN A 40 13.47 9.47 0.58
CA GLN A 40 14.24 10.45 -0.17
C GLN A 40 15.32 11.08 0.71
N PHE A 41 15.00 11.41 1.96
CA PHE A 41 15.98 11.92 2.91
C PHE A 41 17.09 10.90 3.19
N ILE A 42 16.74 9.62 3.36
CA ILE A 42 17.72 8.54 3.52
C ILE A 42 18.54 8.36 2.25
N TYR A 43 17.91 8.35 1.08
CA TYR A 43 18.56 8.15 -0.22
C TYR A 43 19.55 9.27 -0.56
N ILE A 44 19.18 10.53 -0.29
CA ILE A 44 20.06 11.70 -0.45
C ILE A 44 21.31 11.57 0.42
N ASN A 45 21.18 10.95 1.61
CA ASN A 45 22.28 10.79 2.56
C ASN A 45 22.98 9.42 2.47
N LYS A 46 22.63 8.58 1.50
CA LYS A 46 23.08 7.19 1.44
C LYS A 46 24.34 7.03 0.60
N ASN A 47 25.40 6.50 1.23
CA ASN A 47 26.46 5.78 0.52
C ASN A 47 26.00 4.35 0.23
N ASP A 48 26.39 3.77 -0.91
CA ASP A 48 25.93 2.45 -1.39
C ASP A 48 26.55 1.25 -0.64
N ASP A 49 26.81 1.42 0.66
CA ASP A 49 27.43 0.44 1.53
C ASP A 49 26.37 -0.49 2.16
N LYS A 50 26.61 -1.80 2.06
CA LYS A 50 25.83 -2.86 2.71
C LYS A 50 25.66 -2.63 4.23
N ARG A 51 26.67 -2.04 4.89
CA ARG A 51 26.61 -1.74 6.33
C ARG A 51 25.49 -0.75 6.64
N VAL A 52 25.27 0.22 5.76
CA VAL A 52 24.23 1.24 5.91
C VAL A 52 22.82 0.62 5.82
N ASP A 53 22.62 -0.34 4.91
CA ASP A 53 21.34 -1.06 4.78
C ASP A 53 20.97 -1.86 6.05
N ILE A 54 21.95 -2.58 6.61
CA ILE A 54 21.76 -3.37 7.83
C ILE A 54 21.46 -2.45 9.02
N VAL A 55 22.20 -1.34 9.13
CA VAL A 55 21.99 -0.34 10.19
C VAL A 55 20.56 0.21 10.12
N TYR A 56 20.06 0.58 8.93
CA TYR A 56 18.67 1.03 8.80
C TYR A 56 17.65 -0.06 9.17
N CYS A 57 17.87 -1.31 8.75
CA CYS A 57 16.98 -2.41 9.15
C CYS A 57 16.92 -2.58 10.67
N ILE A 58 18.07 -2.51 11.36
CA ILE A 58 18.14 -2.60 12.82
C ILE A 58 17.44 -1.40 13.47
N TRP A 59 17.68 -0.18 12.98
CA TRP A 59 17.02 1.02 13.49
C TRP A 59 15.49 0.95 13.36
N PHE A 60 14.99 0.60 12.17
CA PHE A 60 13.55 0.47 11.96
C PHE A 60 12.95 -0.71 12.73
N LEU A 61 13.72 -1.78 12.96
CA LEU A 61 13.29 -2.87 13.83
C LEU A 61 13.10 -2.38 15.27
N LEU A 62 14.08 -1.67 15.82
CA LEU A 62 14.01 -1.13 17.18
C LEU A 62 12.85 -0.13 17.33
N ILE A 63 12.70 0.80 16.37
CA ILE A 63 11.59 1.76 16.35
C ILE A 63 10.25 1.01 16.29
N THR A 64 10.13 -0.02 15.45
CA THR A 64 8.90 -0.81 15.33
C THR A 64 8.59 -1.55 16.63
N LEU A 65 9.59 -2.16 17.28
CA LEU A 65 9.40 -2.83 18.58
C LEU A 65 8.95 -1.84 19.67
N VAL A 66 9.57 -0.66 19.73
CA VAL A 66 9.16 0.41 20.66
C VAL A 66 7.72 0.84 20.39
N ASN A 67 7.35 1.00 19.12
CA ASN A 67 6.01 1.41 18.71
C ASN A 67 4.95 0.33 19.00
N ILE A 68 5.25 -0.95 18.78
CA ILE A 68 4.38 -2.07 19.17
C ILE A 68 4.23 -2.11 20.70
N ARG A 69 5.32 -1.97 21.45
CA ARG A 69 5.26 -1.91 22.93
C ARG A 69 4.43 -0.72 23.40
N TRP A 70 4.58 0.44 22.76
CA TRP A 70 3.77 1.61 23.03
C TRP A 70 2.30 1.32 22.74
N SER A 71 1.98 0.53 21.70
CA SER A 71 0.61 0.08 21.41
C SER A 71 -0.07 -0.56 22.63
N TYR A 72 0.65 -1.36 23.41
CA TYR A 72 0.14 -2.06 24.60
C TYR A 72 -0.13 -1.19 25.81
N THR A 73 0.52 -0.03 25.92
CA THR A 73 0.39 0.84 27.09
C THR A 73 -0.74 1.87 26.96
N SER A 74 -1.39 1.97 25.81
CA SER A 74 -2.56 2.86 25.71
C SER A 74 -3.80 2.23 26.32
N PRO A 75 -4.61 3.02 27.05
CA PRO A 75 -5.93 2.60 27.47
C PRO A 75 -6.72 2.12 26.24
N ARG A 76 -7.24 0.89 26.27
CA ARG A 76 -8.20 0.45 25.27
C ARG A 76 -9.38 1.41 25.35
N SER A 77 -9.67 2.13 24.28
CA SER A 77 -10.99 2.74 24.11
C SER A 77 -11.99 1.60 23.92
N THR A 78 -12.47 1.04 25.03
CA THR A 78 -13.44 -0.06 25.08
C THR A 78 -14.86 0.40 24.73
N THR A 79 -15.07 1.68 24.48
CA THR A 79 -16.35 2.21 24.03
C THR A 79 -16.29 2.52 22.53
N PRO A 80 -17.07 1.83 21.69
CA PRO A 80 -17.52 2.47 20.46
C PRO A 80 -18.28 3.71 20.92
N SER A 81 -17.75 4.90 20.64
CA SER A 81 -18.45 6.15 20.91
C SER A 81 -19.76 6.12 20.14
N THR A 82 -20.85 5.83 20.84
CA THR A 82 -22.22 5.90 20.33
C THR A 82 -22.69 7.34 20.18
N SER A 83 -21.89 8.33 20.57
CA SER A 83 -22.14 9.75 20.32
C SER A 83 -21.49 10.20 18.99
N PRO A 84 -22.28 10.69 18.01
CA PRO A 84 -21.77 11.19 16.72
C PRO A 84 -21.03 12.54 16.81
N GLU A 85 -20.75 13.05 18.01
CA GLU A 85 -20.42 14.47 18.24
C GLU A 85 -18.95 14.75 18.55
N THR A 86 -18.10 13.75 18.75
CA THR A 86 -16.66 13.98 18.82
C THR A 86 -16.05 13.79 17.44
N LEU A 87 -15.72 14.92 16.80
CA LEU A 87 -14.85 14.97 15.62
C LEU A 87 -13.69 13.96 15.82
N PRO A 88 -13.58 12.89 15.02
CA PRO A 88 -12.59 11.83 15.24
C PRO A 88 -11.16 12.27 14.90
N PHE A 89 -10.94 13.56 14.64
CA PHE A 89 -9.88 14.04 13.77
C PHE A 89 -8.54 14.28 14.48
N LEU A 90 -8.49 14.37 15.81
CA LEU A 90 -7.25 14.75 16.53
C LEU A 90 -7.11 14.08 17.89
N ASN A 91 -7.57 12.83 18.01
CA ASN A 91 -7.34 12.08 19.24
C ASN A 91 -5.86 11.62 19.28
N HIS A 92 -5.19 11.67 20.44
CA HIS A 92 -3.78 11.20 20.62
C HIS A 92 -3.51 9.81 20.02
N ASN A 93 -4.56 9.00 19.89
CA ASN A 93 -4.54 7.68 19.27
C ASN A 93 -4.29 7.70 17.75
N MET A 94 -4.54 8.80 17.03
CA MET A 94 -4.34 8.91 15.58
C MET A 94 -2.86 8.97 15.20
N PHE A 95 -2.11 9.91 15.78
CA PHE A 95 -0.66 10.00 15.55
C PHE A 95 0.05 8.70 15.91
N LYS A 96 -0.32 8.12 17.04
CA LYS A 96 0.22 6.82 17.47
C LYS A 96 0.01 5.73 16.42
N ARG A 97 -1.19 5.63 15.84
CA ARG A 97 -1.49 4.66 14.77
C ARG A 97 -0.65 4.90 13.52
N ILE A 98 -0.52 6.16 13.10
CA ILE A 98 0.32 6.57 11.96
C ILE A 98 1.79 6.16 12.20
N PHE A 99 2.34 6.44 13.38
CA PHE A 99 3.71 6.08 13.74
C PHE A 99 3.94 4.57 13.71
N ILE A 100 3.05 3.80 14.31
CA ILE A 100 3.17 2.34 14.32
C ILE A 100 3.14 1.79 12.89
N ARG A 101 2.14 2.17 12.09
CA ARG A 101 1.99 1.72 10.69
C ARG A 101 3.18 2.12 9.84
N THR A 102 3.62 3.38 9.95
CA THR A 102 4.75 3.89 9.18
C THR A 102 6.04 3.16 9.57
N SER A 103 6.31 2.98 10.88
CA SER A 103 7.50 2.23 11.31
C SER A 103 7.49 0.78 10.83
N PHE A 104 6.34 0.11 10.90
CA PHE A 104 6.18 -1.26 10.45
C PHE A 104 6.35 -1.37 8.93
N GLY A 105 5.75 -0.45 8.16
CA GLY A 105 5.92 -0.37 6.72
C GLY A 105 7.37 -0.10 6.31
N LEU A 106 8.05 0.84 6.99
CA LEU A 106 9.47 1.13 6.76
C LEU A 106 10.35 -0.08 7.06
N LEU A 107 10.11 -0.79 8.16
CA LEU A 107 10.83 -2.02 8.49
C LEU A 107 10.77 -3.02 7.32
N PHE A 108 9.58 -3.39 6.86
CA PHE A 108 9.45 -4.36 5.77
C PHE A 108 9.95 -3.83 4.43
N HIS A 109 9.84 -2.52 4.19
CA HIS A 109 10.43 -1.89 3.02
C HIS A 109 11.97 -2.07 3.00
N PHE A 110 12.65 -1.73 4.09
CA PHE A 110 14.10 -1.88 4.20
C PHE A 110 14.54 -3.35 4.20
N CYS A 111 13.77 -4.24 4.84
CA CYS A 111 14.00 -5.68 4.72
C CYS A 111 13.88 -6.15 3.26
N GLY A 112 12.92 -5.63 2.49
CA GLY A 112 12.77 -5.91 1.06
C GLY A 112 13.94 -5.39 0.22
N LEU A 113 14.41 -4.17 0.47
CA LEU A 113 15.60 -3.62 -0.19
C LEU A 113 16.85 -4.44 0.13
N MET A 114 17.05 -4.79 1.41
CA MET A 114 18.16 -5.63 1.86
C MET A 114 18.08 -7.01 1.21
N TYR A 115 16.89 -7.60 1.12
CA TYR A 115 16.67 -8.87 0.45
C TYR A 115 17.12 -8.79 -1.01
N ARG A 116 16.61 -7.80 -1.76
CA ARG A 116 16.92 -7.61 -3.18
C ARG A 116 18.40 -7.37 -3.43
N LYS A 117 19.06 -6.51 -2.64
CA LYS A 117 20.47 -6.18 -2.83
C LYS A 117 21.43 -7.29 -2.40
N HIS A 118 21.15 -7.96 -1.28
CA HIS A 118 22.16 -8.77 -0.59
C HIS A 118 21.83 -10.26 -0.46
N ILE A 119 20.54 -10.63 -0.48
CA ILE A 119 20.07 -11.98 -0.14
C ILE A 119 19.58 -12.73 -1.37
N GLU A 120 18.96 -12.03 -2.33
CA GLU A 120 18.31 -12.63 -3.50
C GLU A 120 19.25 -13.54 -4.31
N LYS A 121 20.55 -13.21 -4.38
CA LYS A 121 21.57 -14.05 -5.02
C LYS A 121 21.71 -15.46 -4.41
N TYR A 122 21.31 -15.66 -3.16
CA TYR A 122 21.33 -16.95 -2.47
C TYR A 122 20.00 -17.70 -2.56
N GLN A 123 19.09 -17.28 -3.44
CA GLN A 123 17.74 -17.85 -3.53
C GLN A 123 17.70 -19.37 -3.70
N ALA A 124 18.64 -19.95 -4.46
CA ALA A 124 18.67 -21.39 -4.70
C ALA A 124 18.90 -22.20 -3.40
N ILE A 125 19.63 -21.61 -2.44
CA ILE A 125 19.93 -22.22 -1.14
C ILE A 125 18.77 -21.95 -0.16
N LEU A 126 18.18 -20.76 -0.23
CA LEU A 126 17.14 -20.33 0.70
C LEU A 126 15.78 -20.98 0.44
N PHE A 127 15.36 -21.09 -0.82
CA PHE A 127 14.04 -21.59 -1.22
C PHE A 127 14.08 -23.08 -1.59
N THR A 128 14.44 -23.92 -0.63
CA THR A 128 14.41 -25.39 -0.77
C THR A 128 13.17 -25.96 -0.07
N GLY A 129 12.68 -27.12 -0.53
CA GLY A 129 11.53 -27.79 0.10
C GLY A 129 11.75 -28.11 1.59
N ARG A 130 13.00 -28.43 1.97
CA ARG A 130 13.39 -28.62 3.38
C ARG A 130 13.19 -27.35 4.20
N ASN A 131 13.69 -26.21 3.71
CA ASN A 131 13.56 -24.94 4.43
C ASN A 131 12.10 -24.46 4.47
N PHE A 132 11.32 -24.73 3.41
CA PHE A 132 9.88 -24.51 3.41
C PHE A 132 9.18 -25.31 4.51
N LEU A 133 9.45 -26.61 4.60
CA LEU A 133 8.87 -27.47 5.64
C LEU A 133 9.26 -27.01 7.05
N LEU A 134 10.53 -26.64 7.25
CA LEU A 134 10.99 -26.09 8.54
C LEU A 134 10.26 -24.79 8.89
N ALA A 135 10.17 -23.85 7.96
CA ALA A 135 9.44 -22.59 8.17
C ALA A 135 7.96 -22.84 8.46
N PHE A 136 7.34 -23.81 7.77
CA PHE A 136 5.97 -24.22 7.99
C PHE A 136 5.76 -24.84 9.39
N ILE A 137 6.65 -25.73 9.82
CA ILE A 137 6.61 -26.29 11.17
C ILE A 137 6.75 -25.17 12.22
N ILE A 138 7.71 -24.25 12.04
CA ILE A 138 7.92 -23.13 12.97
C ILE A 138 6.67 -22.26 13.08
N ILE A 139 6.01 -21.91 11.96
CA ILE A 139 4.80 -21.09 12.03
C ILE A 139 3.65 -21.84 12.70
N CYS A 140 3.49 -23.15 12.44
CA CYS A 140 2.50 -23.97 13.14
C CYS A 140 2.75 -24.03 14.65
N GLN A 141 4.01 -24.16 15.07
CA GLN A 141 4.37 -24.13 16.50
C GLN A 141 4.06 -22.77 17.12
N ILE A 142 4.41 -21.68 16.44
CA ILE A 142 4.07 -20.32 16.90
C ILE A 142 2.56 -20.18 17.09
N VAL A 143 1.76 -20.58 16.09
CA VAL A 143 0.29 -20.50 16.15
C VAL A 143 -0.27 -21.43 17.24
N TYR A 144 0.33 -22.58 17.48
CA TYR A 144 -0.07 -23.49 18.55
C TYR A 144 0.18 -22.90 19.95
N TYR A 145 1.36 -22.32 20.18
CA TYR A 145 1.75 -21.79 21.49
C TYR A 145 1.13 -20.43 21.83
N TYR A 146 1.06 -19.52 20.86
CA TYR A 146 0.58 -18.15 21.06
C TYR A 146 -0.87 -17.95 20.61
N GLY A 147 -1.46 -18.94 19.94
CA GLY A 147 -2.77 -18.84 19.31
C GLY A 147 -2.71 -18.14 17.96
N ASN A 148 -3.89 -17.83 17.41
CA ASN A 148 -3.97 -17.06 16.18
C ASN A 148 -3.72 -15.59 16.49
N ASP A 149 -2.48 -15.13 16.31
CA ASP A 149 -2.07 -13.73 16.44
C ASP A 149 -2.70 -12.88 15.35
N THR A 150 -3.99 -12.58 15.48
CA THR A 150 -4.64 -11.59 14.64
C THR A 150 -4.24 -10.21 15.17
N TYR A 151 -3.21 -9.60 14.57
CA TYR A 151 -2.92 -8.19 14.76
C TYR A 151 -3.57 -7.36 13.66
N TYR A 152 -4.25 -6.28 14.05
CA TYR A 152 -5.00 -5.43 13.14
C TYR A 152 -4.26 -4.10 12.95
N LEU A 153 -3.29 -4.10 12.03
CA LEU A 153 -2.48 -2.91 11.72
C LEU A 153 -3.35 -1.75 11.21
N HIS A 154 -4.36 -2.06 10.39
CA HIS A 154 -5.24 -1.09 9.72
C HIS A 154 -6.23 -0.39 10.66
N TYR A 155 -6.69 -1.04 11.73
CA TYR A 155 -7.79 -0.51 12.55
C TYR A 155 -7.25 0.21 13.79
N ASN A 156 -6.73 -0.57 14.72
CA ASN A 156 -6.31 -0.08 16.03
C ASN A 156 -4.79 -0.11 16.23
N ALA A 157 -4.04 -0.61 15.24
CA ALA A 157 -2.65 -1.04 15.46
C ALA A 157 -2.57 -1.92 16.74
N ASP A 158 -3.58 -2.78 16.89
CA ASP A 158 -3.78 -3.62 18.07
C ASP A 158 -3.09 -4.95 17.82
N PHE A 159 -2.03 -5.20 18.58
CA PHE A 159 -1.28 -6.45 18.57
C PHE A 159 -1.69 -7.22 19.83
N LYS A 160 -2.94 -7.71 19.86
CA LYS A 160 -3.56 -8.31 21.05
C LYS A 160 -2.63 -9.30 21.77
N PHE A 161 -2.25 -9.01 23.02
CA PHE A 161 -1.59 -9.91 24.00
C PHE A 161 -0.38 -10.75 23.50
N ALA A 162 0.16 -10.45 22.33
CA ALA A 162 1.29 -11.12 21.76
C ALA A 162 2.59 -10.49 22.27
N PRO A 163 3.68 -11.26 22.44
CA PRO A 163 5.02 -10.70 22.56
C PRO A 163 5.30 -9.67 21.45
N VAL A 164 5.95 -8.56 21.80
CA VAL A 164 6.20 -7.42 20.90
C VAL A 164 6.89 -7.82 19.58
N TRP A 165 7.73 -8.85 19.63
CA TRP A 165 8.49 -9.36 18.47
C TRP A 165 7.67 -10.30 17.57
N LEU A 166 6.59 -10.88 18.08
CA LEU A 166 5.87 -11.97 17.44
C LEU A 166 5.20 -11.58 16.11
N PRO A 167 4.57 -10.39 15.97
CA PRO A 167 4.03 -9.92 14.69
C PRO A 167 5.09 -9.78 13.60
N ILE A 168 6.32 -9.43 13.97
CA ILE A 168 7.43 -9.26 13.03
C ILE A 168 7.93 -10.64 12.58
N LEU A 169 8.12 -11.57 13.52
CA LEU A 169 8.59 -12.92 13.18
C LEU A 169 7.58 -13.66 12.30
N THR A 170 6.31 -13.65 12.68
CA THR A 170 5.22 -14.29 11.91
C THR A 170 5.09 -13.67 10.51
N SER A 171 5.21 -12.35 10.38
CA SER A 171 5.27 -11.67 9.08
C SER A 171 6.45 -12.14 8.23
N CYS A 172 7.66 -12.19 8.79
CA CYS A 172 8.86 -12.63 8.07
C CYS A 172 8.73 -14.07 7.56
N ILE A 173 8.24 -14.99 8.41
CA ILE A 173 8.02 -16.38 8.03
C ILE A 173 6.90 -16.49 6.98
N GLY A 174 5.80 -15.77 7.16
CA GLY A 174 4.70 -15.71 6.19
C GLY A 174 5.16 -15.22 4.83
N ILE A 175 5.89 -14.10 4.78
CA ILE A 175 6.50 -13.56 3.55
C ILE A 175 7.38 -14.62 2.89
N TYR A 176 8.23 -15.31 3.65
CA TYR A 176 9.07 -16.39 3.13
C TYR A 176 8.24 -17.52 2.48
N LEU A 177 7.20 -18.01 3.18
CA LEU A 177 6.31 -19.06 2.68
C LEU A 177 5.59 -18.62 1.39
N TYR A 178 5.05 -17.39 1.35
CA TYR A 178 4.38 -16.87 0.17
C TYR A 178 5.33 -16.67 -1.01
N ILE A 179 6.57 -16.20 -0.78
CA ILE A 179 7.57 -16.09 -1.85
C ILE A 179 7.93 -17.49 -2.39
N PHE A 180 8.07 -18.49 -1.52
CA PHE A 180 8.31 -19.87 -1.95
C PHE A 180 7.20 -20.37 -2.87
N VAL A 181 5.94 -20.23 -2.44
CA VAL A 181 4.77 -20.64 -3.24
C VAL A 181 4.70 -19.87 -4.55
N ALA A 182 4.88 -18.55 -4.52
CA ALA A 182 4.87 -17.71 -5.71
C ALA A 182 5.94 -18.14 -6.72
N LYS A 183 7.16 -18.50 -6.27
CA LYS A 183 8.23 -19.00 -7.13
C LYS A 183 7.93 -20.37 -7.75
N CYS A 184 7.27 -21.25 -7.00
CA CYS A 184 6.81 -22.52 -7.55
C CYS A 184 5.72 -22.29 -8.60
N ALA A 185 4.73 -21.46 -8.28
CA ALA A 185 3.62 -21.16 -9.17
C ALA A 185 4.07 -20.44 -10.46
N SER A 186 4.98 -19.47 -10.37
CA SER A 186 5.42 -18.67 -11.51
C SER A 186 6.11 -19.47 -12.60
N LYS A 187 6.63 -20.66 -12.30
CA LYS A 187 7.22 -21.57 -13.32
C LYS A 187 6.17 -22.22 -14.23
N HIS A 188 4.90 -22.19 -13.83
CA HIS A 188 3.79 -22.84 -14.50
C HIS A 188 2.75 -21.84 -15.04
N ILE A 189 3.00 -20.54 -14.87
CA ILE A 189 2.11 -19.47 -15.31
C ILE A 189 2.79 -18.75 -16.48
N ALA A 190 2.02 -18.45 -17.53
CA ALA A 190 2.53 -17.72 -18.68
C ALA A 190 2.83 -16.25 -18.32
N ASP A 191 3.85 -15.65 -18.94
CA ASP A 191 4.27 -14.27 -18.64
C ASP A 191 3.17 -13.22 -18.92
N ASP A 192 2.23 -13.52 -19.81
CA ASP A 192 1.11 -12.67 -20.17
C ASP A 192 -0.16 -12.90 -19.33
N ASP A 193 -0.13 -13.85 -18.41
CA ASP A 193 -1.24 -14.19 -17.53
C ASP A 193 -1.63 -13.00 -16.62
N ILE A 194 -2.91 -12.93 -16.29
CA ILE A 194 -3.46 -11.92 -15.38
C ILE A 194 -2.81 -11.99 -13.99
N LEU A 195 -2.44 -13.18 -13.52
CA LEU A 195 -1.78 -13.38 -12.24
C LEU A 195 -0.41 -12.71 -12.20
N ILE A 196 0.38 -12.81 -13.26
CA ILE A 196 1.68 -12.13 -13.39
C ILE A 196 1.47 -10.61 -13.44
N LYS A 197 0.47 -10.13 -14.18
CA LYS A 197 0.11 -8.70 -14.21
C LYS A 197 -0.29 -8.19 -12.84
N ILE A 198 -1.09 -8.92 -12.07
CA ILE A 198 -1.47 -8.57 -10.70
C ILE A 198 -0.23 -8.52 -9.80
N GLY A 199 0.64 -9.53 -9.89
CA GLY A 199 1.89 -9.61 -9.10
C GLY A 199 2.82 -8.41 -9.33
N ASN A 200 2.97 -7.99 -10.60
CA ASN A 200 3.80 -6.85 -10.97
C ASN A 200 3.24 -5.49 -10.51
N GLU A 201 1.94 -5.42 -10.22
CA GLU A 201 1.24 -4.19 -9.83
C GLU A 201 0.81 -4.17 -8.35
N THR A 202 1.35 -5.09 -7.53
CA THR A 202 1.05 -5.20 -6.09
C THR A 202 1.17 -3.88 -5.33
N TYR A 203 2.17 -3.05 -5.66
CA TYR A 203 2.30 -1.71 -5.07
C TYR A 203 1.09 -0.82 -5.35
N HIS A 204 0.67 -0.73 -6.62
CA HIS A 204 -0.48 0.09 -7.01
C HIS A 204 -1.78 -0.44 -6.42
N ILE A 205 -1.94 -1.76 -6.36
CA ILE A 205 -3.07 -2.41 -5.67
C ILE A 205 -3.09 -1.97 -4.20
N MET A 206 -1.99 -2.09 -3.47
CA MET A 206 -1.93 -1.65 -2.07
C MET A 206 -2.24 -0.16 -1.90
N CYS A 207 -1.80 0.69 -2.82
CA CYS A 207 -2.10 2.14 -2.80
C CYS A 207 -3.55 2.49 -3.06
N LEU A 208 -4.22 1.77 -3.96
CA LEU A 208 -5.48 2.23 -4.54
C LEU A 208 -6.68 1.35 -4.17
N HIS A 209 -6.48 0.19 -3.55
CA HIS A 209 -7.59 -0.72 -3.23
C HIS A 209 -8.66 -0.09 -2.34
N LEU A 210 -8.27 0.72 -1.33
CA LEU A 210 -9.23 1.44 -0.47
C LEU A 210 -9.98 2.53 -1.25
N LEU A 211 -9.32 3.22 -2.18
CA LEU A 211 -9.97 4.18 -3.06
C LEU A 211 -11.03 3.50 -3.94
N VAL A 212 -10.73 2.30 -4.42
CA VAL A 212 -11.70 1.49 -5.19
C VAL A 212 -12.88 1.08 -4.31
N TYR A 213 -12.66 0.66 -3.06
CA TYR A 213 -13.75 0.37 -2.12
C TYR A 213 -14.64 1.58 -1.90
N PHE A 214 -14.05 2.77 -1.75
CA PHE A 214 -14.78 4.02 -1.60
C PHE A 214 -15.69 4.30 -2.80
N PHE A 215 -15.19 4.19 -4.03
CA PHE A 215 -16.02 4.38 -5.23
C PHE A 215 -17.10 3.32 -5.38
N LEU A 216 -16.80 2.05 -5.09
CA LEU A 216 -17.80 0.98 -5.10
C LEU A 216 -18.91 1.23 -4.08
N ASN A 217 -18.58 1.70 -2.88
CA ASN A 217 -19.57 2.08 -1.88
C ASN A 217 -20.50 3.18 -2.43
N ILE A 218 -19.95 4.24 -3.04
CA ILE A 218 -20.77 5.30 -3.65
C ILE A 218 -21.73 4.73 -4.69
N ILE A 219 -21.24 3.88 -5.59
CA ILE A 219 -22.05 3.26 -6.64
C ILE A 219 -23.18 2.42 -6.02
N MET A 220 -22.84 1.50 -5.10
CA MET A 220 -23.82 0.60 -4.49
C MET A 220 -24.89 1.38 -3.72
N ILE A 221 -24.52 2.37 -2.92
CA ILE A 221 -25.48 3.17 -2.15
C ILE A 221 -26.41 3.95 -3.08
N THR A 222 -25.86 4.51 -4.16
CA THR A 222 -26.64 5.25 -5.15
C THR A 222 -27.63 4.33 -5.87
N MET A 223 -27.20 3.12 -6.23
CA MET A 223 -28.05 2.14 -6.92
C MET A 223 -29.15 1.57 -6.03
N PHE A 224 -28.87 1.33 -4.74
CA PHE A 224 -29.79 0.71 -3.80
C PHE A 224 -30.55 1.69 -2.90
N GLN A 225 -30.42 3.01 -3.15
CA GLN A 225 -31.10 4.09 -2.42
C GLN A 225 -30.99 3.97 -0.88
N GLU A 226 -29.82 3.62 -0.40
CA GLU A 226 -29.59 3.38 1.02
C GLU A 226 -29.58 4.68 1.84
N LYS A 227 -30.38 4.70 2.92
CA LYS A 227 -30.59 5.89 3.75
C LYS A 227 -29.39 6.21 4.65
N ASN A 228 -28.48 5.25 4.83
CA ASN A 228 -27.30 5.36 5.68
C ASN A 228 -26.04 5.84 4.92
N PHE A 229 -26.19 6.72 3.93
CA PHE A 229 -25.09 7.29 3.13
C PHE A 229 -23.94 7.83 4.00
N GLN A 230 -24.25 8.54 5.09
CA GLN A 230 -23.23 9.09 5.99
C GLN A 230 -22.41 8.03 6.74
N PHE A 231 -23.05 6.95 7.19
CA PHE A 231 -22.37 5.89 7.94
C PHE A 231 -21.45 5.05 7.03
N LEU A 232 -21.86 4.80 5.80
CA LEU A 232 -21.07 4.04 4.83
C LEU A 232 -19.90 4.83 4.25
N ILE A 233 -20.04 6.14 4.08
CA ILE A 233 -18.95 7.00 3.59
C ILE A 233 -17.91 7.21 4.68
N SER A 234 -18.32 7.54 5.90
CA SER A 234 -17.41 7.81 7.03
C SER A 234 -16.57 6.62 7.47
N ASN A 235 -16.85 5.43 6.95
CA ASN A 235 -16.21 4.20 7.35
C ASN A 235 -15.67 3.48 6.10
N GLU A 236 -14.41 3.77 5.75
CA GLU A 236 -13.72 3.33 4.52
C GLU A 236 -13.66 1.81 4.31
N ILE A 237 -13.94 1.10 5.39
CA ILE A 237 -13.86 -0.33 5.53
C ILE A 237 -15.24 -0.97 5.32
N TYR A 238 -16.29 -0.16 5.40
CA TYR A 238 -17.66 -0.63 5.34
C TYR A 238 -18.00 -0.95 3.89
N ARG A 239 -17.82 -2.22 3.54
CA ARG A 239 -18.31 -2.79 2.30
C ARG A 239 -19.82 -2.95 2.44
N TYR A 240 -20.57 -2.35 1.53
CA TYR A 240 -22.02 -2.52 1.49
C TYR A 240 -22.37 -4.01 1.42
N GLN A 241 -23.06 -4.53 2.44
CA GLN A 241 -23.35 -5.96 2.61
C GLN A 241 -22.10 -6.85 2.36
N SER A 242 -21.05 -6.62 3.14
CA SER A 242 -19.72 -7.25 2.99
C SER A 242 -19.76 -8.77 2.78
N GLU A 243 -20.61 -9.48 3.50
CA GLU A 243 -20.74 -10.95 3.41
C GLU A 243 -21.23 -11.43 2.04
N LYS A 244 -22.06 -10.64 1.36
CA LYS A 244 -22.60 -10.98 0.03
C LYS A 244 -21.73 -10.44 -1.09
N ASN A 245 -21.20 -9.22 -0.90
CA ASN A 245 -20.53 -8.49 -1.97
C ASN A 245 -19.01 -8.61 -1.93
N TRP A 246 -18.40 -9.36 -0.99
CA TRP A 246 -16.95 -9.49 -0.91
C TRP A 246 -16.25 -9.89 -2.22
N PRO A 247 -16.80 -10.74 -3.12
CA PRO A 247 -16.13 -11.09 -4.37
C PRO A 247 -16.02 -9.89 -5.30
N LEU A 248 -17.06 -9.06 -5.36
CA LEU A 248 -17.06 -7.82 -6.14
C LEU A 248 -15.97 -6.87 -5.62
N TYR A 249 -15.99 -6.57 -4.32
CA TYR A 249 -14.97 -5.71 -3.72
C TYR A 249 -13.55 -6.24 -3.98
N LEU A 250 -13.30 -7.53 -3.72
CA LEU A 250 -11.98 -8.12 -3.92
C LEU A 250 -11.52 -8.05 -5.38
N SER A 251 -12.38 -8.45 -6.32
CA SER A 251 -12.08 -8.45 -7.75
C SER A 251 -11.81 -7.04 -8.27
N SER A 252 -12.66 -6.07 -7.96
CA SER A 252 -12.49 -4.69 -8.39
C SER A 252 -11.24 -4.05 -7.79
N ALA A 253 -10.98 -4.28 -6.50
CA ALA A 253 -9.83 -3.72 -5.82
C ALA A 253 -8.48 -4.34 -6.25
N LEU A 254 -8.51 -5.55 -6.81
CA LEU A 254 -7.35 -6.13 -7.49
C LEU A 254 -7.22 -5.60 -8.92
N LEU A 255 -8.28 -5.73 -9.73
CA LEU A 255 -8.22 -5.51 -11.17
C LEU A 255 -8.14 -4.04 -11.56
N ILE A 256 -8.91 -3.16 -10.89
CA ILE A 256 -8.96 -1.73 -11.24
C ILE A 256 -7.59 -1.07 -11.04
N PRO A 257 -6.90 -1.21 -9.89
CA PRO A 257 -5.57 -0.65 -9.73
C PRO A 257 -4.55 -1.26 -10.70
N THR A 258 -4.58 -2.58 -10.93
CA THR A 258 -3.66 -3.25 -11.86
C THR A 258 -3.79 -2.70 -13.28
N PHE A 259 -4.99 -2.72 -13.84
CA PHE A 259 -5.19 -2.24 -15.21
C PHE A 259 -5.12 -0.72 -15.32
N GLY A 260 -5.52 0.01 -14.26
CA GLY A 260 -5.33 1.46 -14.16
C GLY A 260 -3.86 1.86 -14.23
N ALA A 261 -2.98 1.17 -13.50
CA ALA A 261 -1.53 1.41 -13.54
C ALA A 261 -0.93 1.08 -14.92
N ILE A 262 -1.32 -0.05 -15.52
CA ILE A 262 -0.85 -0.45 -16.86
C ILE A 262 -1.30 0.59 -17.90
N TYR A 263 -2.56 1.02 -17.85
CA TYR A 263 -3.12 1.98 -18.80
C TYR A 263 -2.49 3.37 -18.66
N THR A 264 -2.36 3.88 -17.43
CA THR A 264 -1.74 5.18 -17.17
C THR A 264 -0.28 5.22 -17.62
N ARG A 265 0.50 4.15 -17.42
CA ARG A 265 1.87 4.05 -17.97
C ARG A 265 1.90 4.07 -19.49
N LYS A 266 0.98 3.35 -20.16
CA LYS A 266 0.87 3.38 -21.63
C LYS A 266 0.53 4.79 -22.14
N LEU A 267 -0.41 5.47 -21.47
CA LEU A 267 -0.80 6.83 -21.81
C LEU A 267 0.35 7.82 -21.59
N ALA A 268 1.04 7.74 -20.44
CA ALA A 268 2.19 8.58 -20.14
C ALA A 268 3.31 8.42 -21.17
N LYS A 269 3.63 7.18 -21.56
CA LYS A 269 4.61 6.91 -22.63
C LYS A 269 4.21 7.56 -23.96
N ARG A 270 2.92 7.46 -24.34
CA ARG A 270 2.41 8.08 -25.58
C ARG A 270 2.52 9.60 -25.56
N ILE A 271 2.16 10.22 -24.43
CA ILE A 271 2.22 11.68 -24.26
C ILE A 271 3.69 12.14 -24.30
N ILE A 272 4.58 11.52 -23.52
CA ILE A 272 6.01 11.84 -23.49
C ILE A 272 6.64 11.65 -24.87
N GLY A 273 6.33 10.55 -25.56
CA GLY A 273 6.81 10.30 -26.92
C GLY A 273 6.35 11.38 -27.91
N SER A 274 5.12 11.87 -27.79
CA SER A 274 4.61 12.96 -28.62
C SER A 274 5.32 14.29 -28.34
N ILE A 275 5.61 14.60 -27.07
CA ILE A 275 6.34 15.81 -26.66
C ILE A 275 7.78 15.77 -27.17
N ILE A 276 8.47 14.63 -27.02
CA ILE A 276 9.84 14.46 -27.52
C ILE A 276 9.87 14.62 -29.04
N SER A 277 8.93 14.00 -29.76
CA SER A 277 8.83 14.10 -31.22
C SER A 277 8.57 15.55 -31.67
N ALA A 278 7.70 16.27 -30.98
CA ALA A 278 7.44 17.69 -31.25
C ALA A 278 8.67 18.57 -30.99
N LYS A 279 9.42 18.30 -29.90
CA LYS A 279 10.65 19.03 -29.55
C LYS A 279 11.77 18.74 -30.55
N LEU A 280 11.88 17.50 -31.03
CA LEU A 280 12.85 17.10 -32.04
C LEU A 280 12.56 17.77 -33.39
N ASN A 281 11.29 17.73 -33.84
CA ASN A 281 10.86 18.40 -35.07
C ASN A 281 11.12 19.90 -35.02
N ARG A 282 10.85 20.57 -33.89
CA ARG A 282 11.12 22.01 -33.72
C ARG A 282 12.62 22.34 -33.79
N LYS A 283 13.48 21.45 -33.28
CA LYS A 283 14.94 21.62 -33.33
C LYS A 283 15.49 21.38 -34.75
N LEU A 284 14.87 20.47 -35.51
CA LEU A 284 15.20 20.18 -36.90
C LEU A 284 14.75 21.30 -37.85
N THR A 285 13.58 21.92 -37.62
CA THR A 285 13.11 23.08 -38.42
C THR A 285 13.96 24.34 -38.25
N HIS A 286 14.80 24.42 -37.21
CA HIS A 286 15.72 25.53 -36.97
C HIS A 286 17.19 25.18 -37.30
N SER A 287 17.48 23.97 -37.79
CA SER A 287 18.83 23.59 -38.22
C SER A 287 18.91 23.56 -39.75
N PRO A 288 19.69 24.44 -40.40
CA PRO A 288 19.73 24.53 -41.86
C PRO A 288 20.49 23.36 -42.55
N TYR A 289 20.83 22.27 -41.85
CA TYR A 289 21.78 21.26 -42.35
C TYR A 289 21.36 19.78 -42.22
N PHE A 290 20.12 19.43 -41.88
CA PHE A 290 19.76 18.01 -41.71
C PHE A 290 18.76 17.48 -42.75
N SER A 291 19.31 16.92 -43.84
CA SER A 291 18.58 16.15 -44.85
C SER A 291 18.37 14.68 -44.42
N THR A 292 17.10 14.36 -44.15
CA THR A 292 16.33 13.15 -44.52
C THR A 292 16.82 11.70 -44.29
N LEU A 293 18.07 11.37 -43.98
CA LEU A 293 18.54 9.95 -43.98
C LEU A 293 18.81 9.31 -42.61
N VAL A 294 18.91 10.09 -41.53
CA VAL A 294 19.19 9.55 -40.16
C VAL A 294 17.90 9.19 -39.39
N HIS A 295 16.75 9.55 -39.93
CA HIS A 295 15.50 9.64 -39.16
C HIS A 295 14.86 8.31 -38.76
N LYS A 296 15.19 7.20 -39.45
CA LYS A 296 14.57 5.89 -39.21
C LYS A 296 15.34 5.02 -38.22
N ARG A 297 16.69 5.06 -38.25
CA ARG A 297 17.53 4.18 -37.44
C ARG A 297 17.60 4.59 -35.96
N HIS A 298 17.57 5.89 -35.69
CA HIS A 298 17.72 6.40 -34.33
C HIS A 298 16.41 6.35 -33.51
N TYR A 299 15.26 6.29 -34.18
CA TYR A 299 13.95 6.16 -33.52
C TYR A 299 13.72 4.75 -32.97
N ASP A 300 14.20 3.72 -33.68
CA ASP A 300 14.06 2.31 -33.28
C ASP A 300 15.00 1.92 -32.13
N GLU A 301 16.12 2.64 -31.94
CA GLU A 301 17.05 2.41 -30.82
C GLU A 301 16.61 3.10 -29.51
N LEU A 302 15.87 4.22 -29.59
CA LEU A 302 15.40 4.94 -28.40
C LEU A 302 14.10 4.37 -27.80
N LEU A 303 13.44 3.44 -28.51
CA LEU A 303 12.18 2.80 -28.10
C LEU A 303 12.35 1.38 -27.52
N LYS A 304 13.58 0.85 -27.49
CA LYS A 304 13.94 -0.37 -26.75
C LYS A 304 14.35 -0.02 -25.33
#